data_AF-X0X6R2-F1
#
_entry.id   AF-X0X6R2-F1
#
_cell.length_a   1.000
_cell.length_b   1.000
_cell.length_c   1.000
_cell.angle_alpha   90.00
_cell.angle_beta   90.00
_cell.angle_gamma   90.00
#
_symmetry.space_group_name_H-M   'P 1'
#
loop_
_entity.id
_entity.type
_entity.pdbx_description
1 polymer ?
#
loop_
_entity_poly.entity_id
_entity_poly.type
_entity_poly.pdbx_seq_one_letter_code
_entity_poly.pdbx_strand_id
1 'polypeptide(L)'
;LLREDHRHIFTLIQKFRTEKGETYPELSDRSDIIVITDEAHRSQYDIFALNMRNALPNAAFIGFTGTPLMVSEEKTREVFGDYVSIYNFKESVEDEATVPLYYENRIPELQLTNEDLNEDMERLLEEAELDEEQEWKLEREFAREYHLITRDDRLERVAEDIVRHFIGRGHQGKAMVVCIDKATAVRMWDKVQVYWSTHLQRLNDDLESCAGSEREELEARVRYLEETDMAVVVSQSQNEGEELAEKGADITAHRKRMVT
;
A
#
# COMPACT_ATOMS: atom_id res chain seq x y z
N LEU A 1 1.70 -14.95 30.36
CA LEU A 1 0.81 -15.15 29.19
C LEU A 1 0.94 -16.56 28.62
N LEU A 2 1.91 -16.90 27.77
CA LEU A 2 1.98 -18.25 27.17
C LEU A 2 2.33 -19.40 28.14
N ARG A 3 2.75 -19.07 29.37
CA ARG A 3 3.02 -20.02 30.47
C ARG A 3 1.84 -20.19 31.46
N GLU A 4 0.75 -19.48 31.23
CA GLU A 4 -0.46 -19.49 32.05
C GLU A 4 -1.63 -20.04 31.24
N ASP A 5 -2.72 -20.44 31.89
CA ASP A 5 -3.89 -21.04 31.23
C ASP A 5 -4.82 -19.96 30.66
N HIS A 6 -4.42 -19.36 29.53
CA HIS A 6 -5.26 -18.46 28.74
C HIS A 6 -5.83 -19.21 27.54
N ARG A 7 -7.16 -19.17 27.39
CA ARG A 7 -7.87 -19.84 26.28
C ARG A 7 -7.59 -19.24 24.91
N HIS A 8 -7.37 -17.93 24.83
CA HIS A 8 -7.11 -17.20 23.59
C HIS A 8 -6.06 -16.12 23.82
N ILE A 9 -5.10 -16.01 22.91
CA ILE A 9 -4.03 -15.01 22.95
C ILE A 9 -3.93 -14.38 21.57
N PHE A 10 -4.01 -13.05 21.51
CA PHE A 10 -3.76 -12.27 20.31
C PHE A 10 -2.40 -11.60 20.43
N THR A 11 -1.57 -11.76 19.41
CA THR A 11 -0.23 -11.14 19.36
C THR A 11 0.14 -10.77 17.94
N LEU A 12 1.06 -9.83 17.84
CA LEU A 12 1.72 -9.47 16.60
C LEU A 12 2.97 -10.34 16.41
N ILE A 13 3.27 -10.71 15.16
CA ILE A 13 4.42 -11.56 14.82
C ILE A 13 5.76 -10.91 15.20
N GLN A 14 5.80 -9.57 15.22
CA GLN A 14 6.97 -8.76 15.58
C GLN A 14 7.45 -9.02 17.02
N LYS A 15 6.62 -9.60 17.89
CA LYS A 15 7.04 -10.01 19.24
C LYS A 15 7.98 -11.23 19.24
N PHE A 16 8.07 -11.93 18.11
CA PHE A 16 8.99 -13.03 17.87
C PHE A 16 10.30 -12.57 17.19
N ARG A 17 10.55 -11.26 17.14
CA ARG A 17 11.82 -10.70 16.68
C ARG A 17 12.96 -11.09 17.64
N THR A 18 14.10 -11.49 17.08
CA THR A 18 15.38 -11.62 17.78
C THR A 18 16.42 -10.67 17.21
N GLU A 19 17.45 -10.35 18.00
CA GLU A 19 18.65 -9.72 17.45
C GLU A 19 19.39 -10.71 16.53
N LYS A 20 20.17 -10.19 15.57
CA LYS A 20 20.88 -11.03 14.59
C LYS A 20 21.80 -12.03 15.30
N GLY A 21 21.55 -13.31 15.11
CA GLY A 21 22.35 -14.41 15.66
C GLY A 21 21.82 -14.98 16.99
N GLU A 22 20.75 -14.42 17.55
CA GLU A 22 20.08 -14.97 18.73
C GLU A 22 18.95 -15.93 18.36
N THR A 23 18.81 -17.00 19.14
CA THR A 23 17.69 -17.93 19.04
C THR A 23 16.57 -17.47 19.95
N TYR A 24 15.34 -17.48 19.45
CA TYR A 24 14.20 -17.13 20.28
C TYR A 24 13.97 -18.24 21.34
N PRO A 25 13.80 -17.90 22.62
CA PRO A 25 13.68 -18.91 23.67
C PRO A 25 12.38 -19.72 23.54
N GLU A 26 12.43 -20.97 23.98
CA GLU A 26 11.23 -21.79 24.14
C GLU A 26 10.28 -21.14 25.16
N LEU A 27 9.04 -20.90 24.73
CA LEU A 27 8.00 -20.31 25.57
C LEU A 27 7.11 -21.38 26.20
N SER A 28 6.82 -22.46 25.47
CA SER A 28 5.96 -23.56 25.91
C SER A 28 6.20 -24.82 25.06
N ASP A 29 6.29 -25.98 25.71
CA ASP A 29 6.39 -27.32 25.12
C ASP A 29 5.02 -28.03 24.96
N ARG A 30 3.93 -27.38 25.37
CA ARG A 30 2.56 -27.91 25.25
C ARG A 30 2.20 -28.28 23.80
N SER A 31 1.53 -29.41 23.65
CA SER A 31 1.04 -29.93 22.36
C SER A 31 -0.44 -29.60 22.06
N ASP A 32 -1.13 -28.95 22.99
CA ASP A 32 -2.53 -28.53 22.87
C ASP A 32 -2.70 -27.06 22.45
N ILE A 33 -1.63 -26.44 21.95
CA ILE A 33 -1.63 -25.08 21.41
C ILE A 33 -1.88 -25.13 19.90
N ILE A 34 -2.82 -24.30 19.44
CA ILE A 34 -3.07 -24.07 18.01
C ILE A 34 -2.74 -22.61 17.71
N VAL A 35 -1.81 -22.40 16.79
CA VAL A 35 -1.42 -21.08 16.28
C VAL A 35 -2.17 -20.84 14.97
N ILE A 36 -2.88 -19.73 14.90
CA ILE A 36 -3.57 -19.27 13.69
C ILE A 36 -2.88 -17.99 13.22
N THR A 37 -2.36 -18.00 12.00
CA THR A 37 -1.64 -16.86 11.41
C THR A 37 -2.38 -16.32 10.20
N ASP A 38 -2.51 -15.01 10.15
CA ASP A 38 -3.02 -14.29 8.98
C ASP A 38 -1.84 -13.83 8.10
N GLU A 39 -2.04 -13.80 6.78
CA GLU A 39 -1.05 -13.47 5.74
C GLU A 39 0.32 -14.17 5.89
N ALA A 40 0.29 -15.50 5.97
CA ALA A 40 1.42 -16.36 6.34
C ALA A 40 2.63 -16.41 5.37
N HIS A 41 2.66 -15.63 4.29
CA HIS A 41 3.55 -15.82 3.13
C HIS A 41 4.51 -14.65 2.84
N ARG A 42 4.51 -13.59 3.65
CA ARG A 42 5.41 -12.45 3.44
C ARG A 42 6.84 -12.84 3.85
N SER A 43 7.84 -12.56 3.00
CA SER A 43 9.29 -12.82 3.22
C SER A 43 9.81 -12.49 4.62
N GLN A 44 9.35 -11.37 5.20
CA GLN A 44 9.71 -10.92 6.55
C GLN A 44 9.20 -11.85 7.66
N TYR A 45 8.16 -12.62 7.39
CA TYR A 45 7.60 -13.59 8.31
C TYR A 45 8.46 -14.84 8.40
N ASP A 46 9.37 -15.13 7.46
CA ASP A 46 10.16 -16.36 7.50
C ASP A 46 10.95 -16.50 8.82
N ILE A 47 11.66 -15.44 9.24
CA ILE A 47 12.49 -15.46 10.45
C ILE A 47 11.60 -15.45 11.70
N PHE A 48 10.57 -14.60 11.74
CA PHE A 48 9.72 -14.49 12.93
C PHE A 48 8.79 -15.70 13.09
N ALA A 49 8.32 -16.30 12.00
CA ALA A 49 7.56 -17.53 12.00
C ALA A 49 8.44 -18.71 12.43
N LEU A 50 9.69 -18.76 11.96
CA LEU A 50 10.66 -19.75 12.44
C LEU A 50 10.92 -19.58 13.94
N ASN A 51 11.12 -18.34 14.42
CA ASN A 51 11.27 -18.05 15.85
C ASN A 51 10.03 -18.46 16.65
N MET A 52 8.82 -18.18 16.14
CA MET A 52 7.56 -18.60 16.76
C MET A 52 7.43 -20.13 16.81
N ARG A 53 7.85 -20.83 15.76
CA ARG A 53 7.89 -22.30 15.72
C ARG A 53 8.87 -22.87 16.73
N ASN A 54 10.07 -22.29 16.83
CA ASN A 54 11.08 -22.67 17.82
C ASN A 54 10.59 -22.38 19.25
N ALA A 55 9.82 -21.30 19.45
CA ALA A 55 9.24 -20.94 20.73
C ALA A 55 8.12 -21.90 21.19
N LEU A 56 7.44 -22.55 20.24
CA LEU A 56 6.27 -23.40 20.43
C LEU A 56 6.43 -24.73 19.65
N PRO A 57 7.43 -25.56 19.98
CA PRO A 57 7.87 -26.67 19.13
C PRO A 57 6.81 -27.75 18.89
N ASN A 58 5.84 -27.89 19.80
CA ASN A 58 4.79 -28.92 19.73
C ASN A 58 3.42 -28.37 19.34
N ALA A 59 3.31 -27.08 18.99
CA ALA A 59 2.04 -26.48 18.58
C ALA A 59 1.66 -26.85 17.15
N ALA A 60 0.36 -26.89 16.87
CA ALA A 60 -0.17 -26.99 15.50
C ALA A 60 -0.29 -25.59 14.88
N PHE A 61 0.04 -25.45 13.60
CA PHE A 61 0.01 -24.17 12.89
C PHE A 61 -1.00 -24.21 11.74
N ILE A 62 -1.83 -23.17 11.65
CA ILE A 62 -2.78 -22.95 10.55
C ILE A 62 -2.55 -21.56 10.00
N GLY A 63 -2.20 -21.47 8.72
CA GLY A 63 -1.95 -20.21 8.03
C GLY A 63 -3.06 -19.89 7.03
N PHE A 64 -3.46 -18.63 6.99
CA PHE A 64 -4.30 -18.06 5.95
C PHE A 64 -3.44 -17.14 5.08
N THR A 65 -3.71 -17.13 3.77
CA THR A 65 -3.00 -16.28 2.81
C THR A 65 -3.94 -15.89 1.68
N GLY A 66 -3.98 -14.59 1.34
CA GLY A 66 -4.69 -14.10 0.17
C GLY A 66 -3.86 -14.15 -1.12
N THR A 67 -2.53 -14.16 -0.99
CA THR A 67 -1.59 -14.09 -2.12
C THR A 67 -0.53 -15.19 -1.98
N PRO A 68 -0.80 -16.42 -2.43
CA PRO A 68 0.22 -17.47 -2.42
C PRO A 68 1.33 -17.08 -3.41
N LEU A 69 2.44 -16.52 -2.91
CA LEU A 69 3.60 -16.16 -3.73
C LEU A 69 4.33 -17.45 -4.15
N MET A 70 4.38 -17.71 -5.46
CA MET A 70 4.99 -18.93 -6.02
C MET A 70 6.50 -19.06 -5.74
N VAL A 71 7.19 -17.96 -5.43
CA VAL A 71 8.65 -17.94 -5.18
C VAL A 71 9.00 -18.23 -3.71
N SER A 72 8.11 -17.92 -2.76
CA SER A 72 8.27 -18.23 -1.32
C SER A 72 7.48 -19.47 -0.87
N GLU A 73 6.87 -20.20 -1.82
CA GLU A 73 6.05 -21.38 -1.55
C GLU A 73 6.81 -22.50 -0.81
N GLU A 74 8.10 -22.70 -1.11
CA GLU A 74 8.88 -23.79 -0.50
C GLU A 74 9.00 -23.61 1.02
N LYS A 75 9.37 -22.41 1.48
CA LYS A 75 9.49 -22.10 2.91
C LYS A 75 8.14 -22.05 3.63
N THR A 76 7.11 -21.52 2.96
CA THR A 76 5.76 -21.49 3.54
C THR A 76 5.23 -22.91 3.76
N ARG A 77 5.47 -23.83 2.81
CA ARG A 77 5.15 -25.26 2.97
C ARG A 77 5.99 -25.93 4.06
N GLU A 78 7.26 -25.56 4.25
CA GLU A 78 8.07 -26.08 5.36
C GLU A 78 7.48 -25.72 6.74
N VAL A 79 6.85 -24.54 6.85
CA VAL A 79 6.24 -24.07 8.10
C VAL A 79 4.81 -24.61 8.27
N PHE A 80 3.96 -24.53 7.25
CA PHE A 80 2.52 -24.79 7.36
C PHE A 80 2.04 -26.10 6.72
N GLY A 81 2.88 -26.74 5.91
CA GLY A 81 2.50 -27.93 5.14
C GLY A 81 1.70 -27.62 3.87
N ASP A 82 0.97 -28.61 3.39
CA ASP A 82 0.15 -28.50 2.18
C ASP A 82 -1.14 -27.70 2.41
N TYR A 83 -1.68 -27.13 1.33
CA TYR A 83 -2.98 -26.47 1.36
C TYR A 83 -4.09 -27.44 1.77
N VAL A 84 -4.78 -27.12 2.86
CA VAL A 84 -5.97 -27.86 3.31
C VAL A 84 -7.20 -27.50 2.47
N SER A 85 -7.29 -26.25 2.03
CA SER A 85 -8.37 -25.72 1.18
C SER A 85 -7.86 -24.50 0.42
N ILE A 86 -8.37 -24.31 -0.80
CA ILE A 86 -8.10 -23.14 -1.63
C ILE A 86 -9.45 -22.57 -2.05
N TYR A 87 -9.65 -21.27 -1.79
CA TYR A 87 -10.79 -20.52 -2.30
C TYR A 87 -10.23 -19.35 -3.10
N ASN A 88 -10.33 -19.43 -4.42
CA ASN A 88 -9.62 -18.52 -5.31
C ASN A 88 -10.48 -17.30 -5.69
N PHE A 89 -9.83 -16.28 -6.28
CA PHE A 89 -10.49 -15.04 -6.67
C PHE A 89 -11.65 -15.26 -7.67
N LYS A 90 -11.52 -16.24 -8.57
CA LYS A 90 -12.55 -16.56 -9.56
C LYS A 90 -13.80 -17.11 -8.87
N GLU A 91 -13.64 -18.05 -7.94
CA GLU A 91 -14.74 -18.60 -7.13
C GLU A 91 -15.42 -17.50 -6.30
N SER A 92 -14.63 -16.62 -5.68
CA SER A 92 -15.13 -15.47 -4.92
C SER A 92 -15.99 -14.50 -5.74
N VAL A 93 -15.67 -14.32 -7.04
CA VAL A 93 -16.49 -13.52 -7.96
C VAL A 93 -17.73 -14.29 -8.42
N GLU A 94 -17.61 -15.60 -8.70
CA GLU A 94 -18.74 -16.45 -9.11
C GLU A 94 -19.80 -16.60 -8.01
N ASP A 95 -19.38 -16.62 -6.75
CA ASP A 95 -20.25 -16.68 -5.57
C ASP A 95 -20.80 -15.30 -5.14
N GLU A 96 -20.48 -14.24 -5.87
CA GLU A 96 -20.82 -12.84 -5.53
C GLU A 96 -20.29 -12.39 -4.15
N ALA A 97 -19.27 -13.07 -3.61
CA ALA A 97 -18.59 -12.69 -2.37
C ALA A 97 -17.69 -11.45 -2.56
N THR A 98 -17.16 -11.25 -3.77
CA THR A 98 -16.35 -10.08 -4.15
C THR A 98 -16.78 -9.50 -5.50
N VAL A 99 -16.54 -8.20 -5.69
CA VAL A 99 -16.76 -7.54 -6.99
C VAL A 99 -15.63 -7.85 -7.99
N PRO A 100 -15.91 -7.85 -9.31
CA PRO A 100 -14.88 -8.01 -10.33
C PRO A 100 -13.82 -6.91 -10.28
N LEU A 101 -12.56 -7.27 -10.56
CA LEU A 101 -11.44 -6.35 -10.68
C LEU A 101 -11.14 -6.06 -12.16
N TYR A 102 -11.09 -4.77 -12.51
CA TYR A 102 -10.70 -4.31 -13.85
C TYR A 102 -9.34 -3.63 -13.78
N TYR A 103 -8.40 -4.10 -14.60
CA TYR A 103 -7.06 -3.51 -14.71
C TYR A 103 -6.95 -2.68 -15.99
N GLU A 104 -6.59 -1.41 -15.84
CA GLU A 104 -6.28 -0.51 -16.94
C GLU A 104 -4.84 -0.02 -16.79
N ASN A 105 -3.97 -0.43 -17.72
CA ASN A 105 -2.59 0.05 -17.72
C ASN A 105 -2.53 1.45 -18.35
N ARG A 106 -2.05 2.43 -17.59
CA ARG A 106 -1.89 3.82 -18.01
C ARG A 106 -0.40 4.16 -17.99
N ILE A 107 0.27 3.96 -19.12
CA ILE A 107 1.70 4.25 -19.27
C ILE A 107 1.85 5.68 -19.79
N PRO A 108 2.36 6.65 -18.98
CA PRO A 108 2.89 7.89 -19.54
C PRO A 108 4.07 7.51 -20.44
N GLU A 109 4.23 8.14 -21.61
CA GLU A 109 5.31 7.89 -22.57
C GLU A 109 6.71 8.08 -21.96
N LEU A 110 7.14 7.10 -21.18
CA LEU A 110 8.46 6.94 -20.64
C LEU A 110 8.87 5.56 -21.11
N GLN A 111 9.83 5.55 -22.03
CA GLN A 111 10.59 4.36 -22.34
C GLN A 111 11.41 4.02 -21.10
N LEU A 112 10.79 3.33 -20.14
CA LEU A 112 11.52 2.61 -19.11
C LEU A 112 12.44 1.67 -19.87
N THR A 113 13.74 1.96 -19.83
CA THR A 113 14.75 1.17 -20.54
C THR A 113 15.05 -0.14 -19.81
N ASN A 114 14.43 -0.33 -18.64
CA ASN A 114 14.58 -1.46 -17.75
C ASN A 114 13.20 -2.16 -17.63
N GLU A 115 13.08 -3.33 -18.26
CA GLU A 115 11.86 -4.15 -18.22
C GLU A 115 11.67 -4.82 -16.85
N ASP A 116 12.76 -4.97 -16.07
CA ASP A 116 12.80 -5.71 -14.80
C ASP A 116 12.53 -4.83 -13.57
N LEU A 117 12.28 -3.53 -13.75
CA LEU A 117 12.11 -2.55 -12.68
C LEU A 117 11.03 -2.94 -11.66
N ASN A 118 9.93 -3.53 -12.11
CA ASN A 118 8.86 -3.94 -11.21
C ASN A 118 9.30 -5.09 -10.29
N GLU A 119 9.99 -6.10 -10.83
CA GLU A 119 10.47 -7.25 -10.06
C GLU A 119 11.57 -6.86 -9.08
N ASP A 120 12.45 -5.95 -9.50
CA ASP A 120 13.53 -5.43 -8.67
C ASP A 120 13.00 -4.53 -7.52
N MET A 121 11.99 -3.70 -7.80
CA MET A 121 11.31 -2.92 -6.78
C MET A 121 10.52 -3.82 -5.81
N GLU A 122 9.85 -4.85 -6.32
CA GLU A 122 9.13 -5.84 -5.50
C GLU A 122 10.09 -6.56 -4.55
N ARG A 123 11.23 -7.05 -5.05
CA ARG A 123 12.26 -7.71 -4.23
C ARG A 123 12.77 -6.80 -3.11
N LEU A 124 13.02 -5.52 -3.41
CA LEU A 124 13.45 -4.57 -2.38
C LEU A 124 12.36 -4.27 -1.34
N LEU A 125 11.11 -4.11 -1.77
CA LEU A 125 9.98 -3.91 -0.86
C LEU A 125 9.75 -5.14 0.02
N GLU A 126 9.98 -6.34 -0.51
CA GLU A 126 9.92 -7.58 0.25
C GLU A 126 11.07 -7.71 1.26
N GLU A 127 12.28 -7.29 0.90
CA GLU A 127 13.46 -7.33 1.79
C GLU A 127 13.47 -6.21 2.85
N ALA A 128 12.78 -5.10 2.62
CA ALA A 128 12.81 -3.91 3.46
C ALA A 128 11.83 -3.96 4.65
N GLU A 129 12.35 -4.04 5.87
CA GLU A 129 11.62 -3.77 7.14
C GLU A 129 11.05 -2.32 7.26
N LEU A 130 10.36 -1.72 6.28
CA LEU A 130 9.69 -0.40 6.38
C LEU A 130 10.41 0.65 7.27
N ASP A 131 11.73 0.81 7.16
CA ASP A 131 12.51 1.77 7.94
C ASP A 131 13.16 2.87 7.08
N GLU A 132 13.61 3.94 7.73
CA GLU A 132 14.24 5.11 7.08
C GLU A 132 15.56 4.74 6.37
N GLU A 133 16.30 3.74 6.88
CA GLU A 133 17.58 3.30 6.30
C GLU A 133 17.38 2.60 4.94
N GLN A 134 16.21 1.98 4.75
CA GLN A 134 15.86 1.25 3.54
C GLN A 134 15.25 2.13 2.45
N GLU A 135 14.49 3.18 2.81
CA GLU A 135 14.08 4.21 1.85
C GLU A 135 15.34 4.77 1.16
N TRP A 136 16.40 5.01 1.94
CA TRP A 136 17.70 5.43 1.43
C TRP A 136 18.40 4.35 0.56
N LYS A 137 18.27 3.07 0.91
CA LYS A 137 18.83 1.96 0.12
C LYS A 137 18.13 1.82 -1.25
N LEU A 138 16.80 1.91 -1.27
CA LEU A 138 16.00 1.91 -2.50
C LEU A 138 16.39 3.08 -3.40
N GLU A 139 16.50 4.28 -2.84
CA GLU A 139 16.98 5.47 -3.58
C GLU A 139 18.38 5.29 -4.13
N ARG A 140 19.30 4.67 -3.37
CA ARG A 140 20.67 4.46 -3.82
C ARG A 140 20.76 3.41 -4.92
N GLU A 141 20.08 2.27 -4.76
CA GLU A 141 20.17 1.15 -5.69
C GLU A 141 19.41 1.41 -6.99
N PHE A 142 18.31 2.17 -6.93
CA PHE A 142 17.47 2.53 -8.08
C PHE A 142 17.50 4.02 -8.39
N ALA A 143 18.60 4.72 -8.10
CA ALA A 143 18.68 6.18 -8.27
C ALA A 143 18.21 6.64 -9.66
N ARG A 144 18.56 5.90 -10.72
CA ARG A 144 18.15 6.25 -12.09
C ARG A 144 16.64 6.11 -12.28
N GLU A 145 16.06 5.00 -11.86
CA GLU A 145 14.64 4.70 -12.00
C GLU A 145 13.78 5.54 -11.06
N TYR A 146 14.24 5.75 -9.82
CA TYR A 146 13.67 6.69 -8.88
C TYR A 146 13.58 8.10 -9.50
N HIS A 147 14.67 8.61 -10.08
CA HIS A 147 14.65 9.91 -10.77
C HIS A 147 13.70 9.94 -11.97
N LEU A 148 13.51 8.82 -12.69
CA LEU A 148 12.55 8.75 -13.79
C LEU A 148 11.10 8.74 -13.30
N ILE A 149 10.80 7.99 -12.22
CA ILE A 149 9.46 7.88 -11.63
C ILE A 149 9.04 9.20 -10.96
N THR A 150 9.97 9.87 -10.29
CA THR A 150 9.72 11.10 -9.50
C THR A 150 9.95 12.40 -10.28
N ARG A 151 10.25 12.30 -11.59
CA ARG A 151 10.48 13.43 -12.48
C ARG A 151 9.25 14.34 -12.55
N ASP A 152 9.46 15.64 -12.42
CA ASP A 152 8.36 16.58 -12.21
C ASP A 152 7.34 16.62 -13.36
N ASP A 153 7.82 16.63 -14.60
CA ASP A 153 7.00 16.57 -15.82
C ASP A 153 6.16 15.28 -15.91
N ARG A 154 6.69 14.15 -15.43
CA ARG A 154 5.95 12.90 -15.34
C ARG A 154 4.85 13.02 -14.29
N LEU A 155 5.18 13.52 -13.10
CA LEU A 155 4.21 13.67 -12.02
C LEU A 155 3.07 14.62 -12.42
N GLU A 156 3.35 15.69 -13.18
CA GLU A 156 2.31 16.56 -13.75
C GLU A 156 1.36 15.79 -14.69
N ARG A 157 1.91 15.03 -15.65
CA ARG A 157 1.10 14.20 -16.57
C ARG A 157 0.26 13.17 -15.83
N VAL A 158 0.82 12.55 -14.79
CA VAL A 158 0.10 11.59 -13.94
C VAL A 158 -1.01 12.30 -13.15
N ALA A 159 -0.75 13.47 -12.57
CA ALA A 159 -1.73 14.22 -11.81
C ALA A 159 -2.91 14.69 -12.68
N GLU A 160 -2.63 15.19 -13.89
CA GLU A 160 -3.65 15.54 -14.87
C GLU A 160 -4.51 14.31 -15.24
N ASP A 161 -3.87 13.17 -15.51
CA ASP A 161 -4.59 11.94 -15.84
C ASP A 161 -5.44 11.42 -14.68
N ILE A 162 -4.96 11.50 -13.43
CA ILE A 162 -5.73 11.12 -12.23
C ILE A 162 -7.02 11.94 -12.16
N VAL A 163 -6.93 13.26 -12.29
CA VAL A 163 -8.12 14.14 -12.23
C VAL A 163 -9.08 13.84 -13.39
N ARG A 164 -8.55 13.74 -14.61
CA ARG A 164 -9.33 13.41 -15.81
C ARG A 164 -10.05 12.07 -15.67
N HIS A 165 -9.35 11.03 -15.22
CA HIS A 165 -9.89 9.69 -15.05
C HIS A 165 -10.93 9.65 -13.92
N PHE A 166 -10.60 10.22 -12.75
CA PHE A 166 -11.50 10.20 -11.59
C PHE A 166 -12.86 10.85 -11.90
N ILE A 167 -12.83 11.97 -12.63
CA ILE A 167 -14.05 12.69 -13.03
C ILE A 167 -14.74 11.99 -14.22
N GLY A 168 -13.97 11.37 -15.12
CA GLY A 168 -14.45 10.79 -16.37
C GLY A 168 -14.95 9.33 -16.29
N ARG A 169 -14.71 8.61 -15.18
CA ARG A 169 -15.00 7.16 -15.06
C ARG A 169 -16.49 6.77 -14.99
N GLY A 170 -17.41 7.73 -15.13
CA GLY A 170 -18.85 7.49 -15.23
C GLY A 170 -19.56 7.06 -13.94
N HIS A 171 -18.86 7.03 -12.81
CA HIS A 171 -19.45 6.78 -11.49
C HIS A 171 -18.76 7.60 -10.40
N GLN A 172 -19.52 7.98 -9.39
CA GLN A 172 -19.00 8.64 -8.19
C GLN A 172 -18.56 7.58 -7.19
N GLY A 173 -17.38 7.76 -6.62
CA GLY A 173 -16.80 6.79 -5.71
C GLY A 173 -15.54 7.31 -5.06
N LYS A 174 -14.93 6.49 -4.20
CA LYS A 174 -13.64 6.82 -3.60
C LYS A 174 -12.50 6.45 -4.55
N ALA A 175 -11.32 6.99 -4.29
CA ALA A 175 -10.08 6.58 -4.94
C ALA A 175 -8.94 6.60 -3.92
N MET A 176 -7.91 5.81 -4.19
CA MET A 176 -6.66 5.80 -3.44
C MET A 176 -5.54 5.85 -4.47
N VAL A 177 -4.55 6.71 -4.23
CA VAL A 177 -3.33 6.80 -5.03
C VAL A 177 -2.19 6.34 -4.15
N VAL A 178 -1.44 5.34 -4.62
CA VAL A 178 -0.26 4.81 -3.93
C VAL A 178 0.97 5.35 -4.64
N CYS A 179 1.91 5.91 -3.87
CA CYS A 179 3.16 6.47 -4.38
C CYS A 179 4.35 5.69 -3.83
N ILE A 180 5.50 5.80 -4.52
CA ILE A 180 6.72 5.07 -4.19
C ILE A 180 7.34 5.50 -2.85
N ASP A 181 7.16 6.75 -2.45
CA ASP A 181 7.70 7.32 -1.21
C ASP A 181 6.81 8.45 -0.67
N LYS A 182 7.16 8.96 0.51
CA LYS A 182 6.41 10.02 1.20
C LYS A 182 6.44 11.35 0.46
N ALA A 183 7.58 11.75 -0.10
CA ALA A 183 7.74 13.01 -0.81
C ALA A 183 6.91 13.04 -2.10
N THR A 184 6.94 11.94 -2.85
CA THR A 184 6.15 11.73 -4.05
C THR A 184 4.66 11.74 -3.72
N ALA A 185 4.22 11.17 -2.60
CA ALA A 185 2.82 11.23 -2.17
C ALA A 185 2.35 12.68 -1.92
N VAL A 186 3.16 13.48 -1.22
CA VAL A 186 2.86 14.91 -0.97
C VAL A 186 2.85 15.71 -2.27
N ARG A 187 3.91 15.58 -3.09
CA ARG A 187 4.01 16.26 -4.40
C ARG A 187 2.86 15.91 -5.32
N MET A 188 2.45 14.64 -5.35
CA MET A 188 1.30 14.20 -6.15
C MET A 188 0.00 14.80 -5.64
N TRP A 189 -0.20 14.91 -4.33
CA TRP A 189 -1.37 15.59 -3.78
C TRP A 189 -1.40 17.06 -4.20
N ASP A 190 -0.27 17.79 -4.08
CA ASP A 190 -0.19 19.20 -4.48
C ASP A 190 -0.54 19.38 -5.96
N LYS A 191 0.04 18.56 -6.84
CA LYS A 191 -0.22 18.60 -8.29
C LYS A 191 -1.68 18.24 -8.61
N VAL A 192 -2.23 17.22 -7.97
CA VAL A 192 -3.65 16.86 -8.13
C VAL A 192 -4.56 18.00 -7.69
N GLN A 193 -4.26 18.70 -6.60
CA GLN A 193 -5.04 19.87 -6.15
C GLN A 193 -5.05 21.00 -7.20
N VAL A 194 -3.93 21.24 -7.87
CA VAL A 194 -3.83 22.23 -8.96
C VAL A 194 -4.75 21.86 -10.13
N TYR A 195 -4.66 20.62 -10.62
CA TYR A 195 -5.51 20.16 -11.72
C TYR A 195 -6.98 20.04 -11.32
N TRP A 196 -7.27 19.68 -10.07
CA TRP A 196 -8.62 19.66 -9.52
C TRP A 196 -9.25 21.04 -9.54
N SER A 197 -8.53 22.04 -9.01
CA SER A 197 -8.97 23.44 -8.99
C SER A 197 -9.15 24.00 -10.40
N THR A 198 -8.23 23.66 -11.32
CA THR A 198 -8.32 24.05 -12.73
C THR A 198 -9.57 23.47 -13.40
N HIS A 199 -9.87 22.18 -13.14
CA HIS A 199 -11.06 21.54 -13.67
C HIS A 199 -12.34 22.15 -13.08
N LEU A 200 -12.35 22.40 -11.76
CA LEU A 200 -13.48 23.03 -11.08
C LEU A 200 -13.76 24.43 -11.64
N GLN A 201 -12.72 25.25 -11.86
CA GLN A 201 -12.87 26.56 -12.50
C GLN A 201 -13.49 26.45 -13.89
N ARG A 202 -13.02 25.52 -14.71
CA ARG A 202 -13.57 25.28 -16.05
C ARG A 202 -15.07 24.91 -15.99
N LEU A 203 -15.47 24.07 -15.04
CA LEU A 203 -16.89 23.73 -14.87
C LEU A 203 -17.72 24.94 -14.42
N ASN A 204 -17.17 25.80 -13.56
CA ASN A 204 -17.84 27.04 -13.15
C ASN A 204 -18.00 28.01 -14.33
N ASP A 205 -16.98 28.16 -15.17
CA ASP A 205 -17.04 28.98 -16.38
C ASP A 205 -18.10 28.44 -17.36
N ASP A 206 -18.15 27.12 -17.56
CA ASP A 206 -19.17 26.45 -18.40
C ASP A 206 -20.59 26.75 -17.86
N LEU A 207 -20.76 26.79 -16.53
CA LEU A 207 -22.03 27.01 -15.83
C LEU A 207 -22.61 28.42 -16.01
N GLU A 208 -21.76 29.41 -16.29
CA GLU A 208 -22.21 30.77 -16.65
C GLU A 208 -22.93 30.79 -18.00
N SER A 209 -22.59 29.87 -18.90
CA SER A 209 -23.10 29.80 -20.27
C SER A 209 -24.24 28.78 -20.47
N CYS A 210 -24.43 27.84 -19.52
CA CYS A 210 -25.42 26.77 -19.59
C CYS A 210 -26.80 27.17 -19.00
N ALA A 211 -27.86 26.60 -19.60
CA ALA A 211 -29.25 26.77 -19.15
C ALA A 211 -30.04 25.45 -19.22
N GLY A 212 -31.12 25.35 -18.45
CA GLY A 212 -32.00 24.17 -18.45
C GLY A 212 -31.38 22.95 -17.78
N SER A 213 -31.70 21.75 -18.28
CA SER A 213 -31.26 20.47 -17.69
C SER A 213 -29.74 20.30 -17.67
N GLU A 214 -29.03 20.85 -18.65
CA GLU A 214 -27.56 20.80 -18.71
C GLU A 214 -26.93 21.55 -17.53
N ARG A 215 -27.58 22.62 -17.06
CA ARG A 215 -27.13 23.38 -15.91
C ARG A 215 -27.26 22.58 -14.61
N GLU A 216 -28.38 21.88 -14.43
CA GLU A 216 -28.63 21.05 -13.22
C GLU A 216 -27.58 19.93 -13.09
N GLU A 217 -27.25 19.25 -14.20
CA GLU A 217 -26.22 18.22 -14.22
C GLU A 217 -24.82 18.78 -13.90
N LEU A 218 -24.51 19.97 -14.42
CA LEU A 218 -23.24 20.63 -14.19
C LEU A 218 -23.11 21.12 -12.74
N GLU A 219 -24.17 21.70 -12.17
CA GLU A 219 -24.25 22.10 -10.76
C GLU A 219 -24.03 20.90 -9.82
N ALA A 220 -24.59 19.73 -10.15
CA ALA A 220 -24.36 18.51 -9.39
C ALA A 220 -22.89 18.04 -9.46
N ARG A 221 -22.24 18.16 -10.63
CA ARG A 221 -20.81 17.85 -10.79
C ARG A 221 -19.93 18.81 -10.00
N VAL A 222 -20.17 20.12 -10.10
CA VAL A 222 -19.44 21.15 -9.34
C VAL A 222 -19.53 20.85 -7.85
N ARG A 223 -20.74 20.63 -7.33
CA ARG A 223 -20.95 20.30 -5.91
C ARG A 223 -20.18 19.06 -5.48
N TYR A 224 -20.21 18.00 -6.29
CA TYR A 224 -19.44 16.79 -6.00
C TYR A 224 -17.94 17.07 -5.92
N LEU A 225 -17.40 17.91 -6.81
CA LEU A 225 -15.98 18.28 -6.77
C LEU A 225 -15.62 19.15 -5.56
N GLU A 226 -16.52 20.05 -5.15
CA GLU A 226 -16.35 20.92 -3.97
C GLU A 226 -16.45 20.13 -2.65
N GLU A 227 -17.33 19.15 -2.58
CA GLU A 227 -17.51 18.28 -1.42
C GLU A 227 -16.46 17.15 -1.34
N THR A 228 -15.71 16.91 -2.43
CA THR A 228 -14.68 15.86 -2.45
C THR A 228 -13.49 16.28 -1.61
N ASP A 229 -13.22 15.48 -0.60
CA ASP A 229 -12.09 15.66 0.28
C ASP A 229 -10.89 14.80 -0.14
N MET A 230 -9.69 15.35 0.01
CA MET A 230 -8.43 14.66 -0.29
C MET A 230 -7.44 14.80 0.87
N ALA A 231 -6.77 13.70 1.21
CA ALA A 231 -5.77 13.67 2.25
C ALA A 231 -4.57 12.80 1.85
N VAL A 232 -3.38 13.22 2.26
CA VAL A 232 -2.16 12.40 2.21
C VAL A 232 -2.11 11.56 3.47
N VAL A 233 -1.85 10.25 3.35
CA VAL A 233 -1.70 9.33 4.49
C VAL A 233 -0.31 8.71 4.46
N VAL A 234 0.57 9.17 5.35
CA VAL A 234 1.97 8.72 5.44
C VAL A 234 2.38 8.56 6.91
N SER A 235 3.26 7.61 7.20
CA SER A 235 3.82 7.39 8.55
C SER A 235 4.67 8.57 9.00
N GLN A 236 4.71 8.84 10.31
CA GLN A 236 5.58 9.87 10.91
C GLN A 236 7.02 9.37 11.03
N SER A 237 7.99 10.22 10.70
CA SER A 237 9.43 9.98 10.91
C SER A 237 10.09 11.14 11.67
N GLN A 238 11.27 10.89 12.26
CA GLN A 238 12.07 11.98 12.82
C GLN A 238 12.59 12.86 11.68
N ASN A 239 12.67 14.18 11.89
CA ASN A 239 13.18 15.15 10.90
C ASN A 239 12.45 15.19 9.53
N GLU A 240 11.25 14.59 9.42
CA GLU A 240 10.51 14.45 8.17
C GLU A 240 10.28 15.78 7.42
N GLY A 241 10.15 16.90 8.14
CA GLY A 241 9.93 18.21 7.52
C GLY A 241 11.14 18.68 6.70
N GLU A 242 12.36 18.46 7.20
CA GLU A 242 13.59 18.86 6.49
C GLU A 242 13.84 17.95 5.29
N GLU A 243 13.72 16.64 5.47
CA GLU A 243 13.91 15.64 4.40
C GLU A 243 12.93 15.83 3.25
N LEU A 244 11.66 16.09 3.56
CA LEU A 244 10.64 16.34 2.55
C LEU A 244 10.88 17.69 1.84
N ALA A 245 11.31 18.72 2.57
CA ALA A 245 11.62 20.02 1.97
C ALA A 245 12.78 19.93 0.96
N GLU A 246 13.81 19.12 1.24
CA GLU A 246 14.91 18.85 0.29
C GLU A 246 14.40 18.16 -0.99
N LYS A 247 13.36 17.32 -0.87
CA LYS A 247 12.69 16.66 -2.00
C LYS A 247 11.56 17.50 -2.62
N GLY A 248 11.38 18.76 -2.20
CA GLY A 248 10.39 19.68 -2.73
C GLY A 248 8.94 19.40 -2.28
N ALA A 249 8.75 18.85 -1.08
CA ALA A 249 7.47 18.53 -0.48
C ALA A 249 7.29 19.22 0.89
N ASP A 250 6.08 19.65 1.25
CA ASP A 250 5.76 20.20 2.57
C ASP A 250 4.64 19.40 3.27
N ILE A 251 4.99 18.62 4.29
CA ILE A 251 4.04 17.81 5.06
C ILE A 251 3.29 18.61 6.15
N THR A 252 3.69 19.85 6.42
CA THR A 252 3.25 20.60 7.61
C THR A 252 1.74 20.78 7.65
N ALA A 253 1.13 21.11 6.50
CA ALA A 253 -0.32 21.27 6.39
C ALA A 253 -1.05 19.92 6.57
N HIS A 254 -0.50 18.84 6.01
CA HIS A 254 -1.05 17.49 6.13
C HIS A 254 -1.01 16.97 7.57
N ARG A 255 0.06 17.24 8.33
CA ARG A 255 0.14 16.85 9.74
C ARG A 255 -0.86 17.57 10.62
N LYS A 256 -1.04 18.88 10.43
CA LYS A 256 -2.07 19.63 11.18
C LYS A 256 -3.44 18.99 11.01
N ARG A 257 -3.77 18.59 9.78
CA ARG A 257 -5.01 17.93 9.44
C ARG A 257 -5.19 16.55 10.10
N MET A 258 -4.14 15.77 10.29
CA MET A 258 -4.25 14.44 10.93
C MET A 258 -4.50 14.50 12.45
N VAL A 259 -4.14 15.62 13.09
CA VAL A 259 -4.23 15.79 14.55
C VAL A 259 -5.54 16.50 14.96
N THR A 260 -6.30 17.04 14.00
CA THR A 260 -7.60 17.69 14.21
C THR A 260 -8.75 16.80 13.77
#